data_AF-A0ABD5B0H7-F1
#
_entry.id   AF-A0ABD5B0H7-F1
#
_cell.length_a   1.000
_cell.length_b   1.000
_cell.length_c   1.000
_cell.angle_alpha   90.00
_cell.angle_beta   90.00
_cell.angle_gamma   90.00
#
_symmetry.space_group_name_H-M   'P 1'
#
loop_
_entity.id
_entity.type
_entity.pdbx_description
1 polymer ?
#
loop_
_entity_poly.entity_id
_entity_poly.type
_entity_poly.pdbx_seq_one_letter_code
_entity_poly.pdbx_strand_id
1 'polypeptide(L)'
;TGKIDITSQNHGYSIDCYSLKNTDLEVTHIALNDGTVEGLRHKELPAFSVQYHPEARPGPSDSNYLFDEFITMMKDFKEKERQINA
;
A
#
# COMPACT_ATOMS: atom_id res chain seq x y z
N THR A 1 5.94 -1.25 -11.39
CA THR A 1 5.36 -2.41 -12.11
C THR A 1 4.78 -2.02 -13.46
N GLY A 2 4.39 -0.76 -13.67
CA GLY A 2 3.69 -0.34 -14.90
C GLY A 2 2.22 -0.81 -14.96
N LYS A 3 1.72 -1.42 -13.87
CA LYS A 3 0.31 -1.80 -13.73
C LYS A 3 -0.53 -0.58 -13.40
N ILE A 4 -1.79 -0.64 -13.80
CA ILE A 4 -2.80 0.40 -13.56
C ILE A 4 -4.01 -0.31 -12.97
N ASP A 5 -4.50 0.21 -11.84
CA ASP A 5 -5.70 -0.26 -11.17
C ASP A 5 -6.76 0.86 -11.24
N ILE A 6 -8.02 0.52 -11.52
CA ILE A 6 -9.13 1.45 -11.32
C ILE A 6 -9.59 1.30 -9.87
N THR A 7 -9.74 2.41 -9.15
CA THR A 7 -9.95 2.38 -7.69
C THR A 7 -11.12 3.25 -7.24
N SER A 8 -11.74 2.89 -6.11
CA SER A 8 -12.69 3.77 -5.41
C SER A 8 -11.97 4.74 -4.48
N GLN A 9 -12.26 6.03 -4.58
CA GLN A 9 -11.63 7.07 -3.77
C GLN A 9 -12.66 7.99 -3.12
N ASN A 10 -12.39 8.39 -1.87
CA ASN A 10 -13.20 9.36 -1.14
C ASN A 10 -12.39 10.03 -0.01
N HIS A 11 -11.40 10.85 -0.39
CA HIS A 11 -10.59 11.63 0.56
C HIS A 11 -10.39 13.07 0.04
N GLY A 12 -10.21 14.02 0.96
CA GLY A 12 -10.00 15.45 0.65
C GLY A 12 -8.60 15.98 0.98
N TYR A 13 -7.73 15.12 1.51
CA TYR A 13 -6.33 15.42 1.83
C TYR A 13 -5.45 14.36 1.19
N SER A 14 -4.23 14.73 0.81
CA SER A 14 -3.23 13.79 0.26
C SER A 14 -1.87 14.08 0.90
N ILE A 15 -0.98 13.11 0.81
CA ILE A 15 0.38 13.20 1.31
C ILE A 15 1.21 14.04 0.34
N ASP A 16 1.90 15.06 0.87
CA ASP A 16 2.89 15.80 0.10
C ASP A 16 4.11 14.92 -0.17
N CYS A 17 4.42 14.66 -1.44
CA CYS A 17 5.54 13.82 -1.85
C CYS A 17 6.89 14.36 -1.37
N TYR A 18 7.05 15.68 -1.21
CA TYR A 18 8.29 16.28 -0.71
C TYR A 18 8.49 16.04 0.78
N SER A 19 7.40 15.86 1.54
CA SER A 19 7.45 15.57 2.98
C SER A 19 8.06 14.20 3.28
N LEU A 20 8.10 13.29 2.31
CA LEU A 20 8.68 11.96 2.43
C LEU A 20 10.22 11.99 2.37
N LYS A 21 10.81 13.12 2.00
CA LYS A 21 12.27 13.26 1.93
C LYS A 21 12.89 13.03 3.31
N ASN A 22 13.91 12.16 3.36
CA ASN A 22 14.58 11.72 4.59
C ASN A 22 13.72 10.87 5.53
N THR A 23 12.65 10.25 5.03
CA THR A 23 11.92 9.20 5.75
C THR A 23 12.28 7.82 5.21
N ASP A 24 11.93 6.78 5.96
CA ASP A 24 12.06 5.38 5.52
C ASP A 24 10.86 4.89 4.69
N LEU A 25 10.10 5.83 4.12
CA LEU A 25 8.95 5.54 3.27
C LEU A 25 9.32 5.70 1.79
N GLU A 26 8.71 4.89 0.95
CA GLU A 26 8.77 4.97 -0.51
C GLU A 26 7.36 5.02 -1.11
N VAL A 27 7.21 5.76 -2.21
CA VAL A 27 5.94 5.85 -2.95
C VAL A 27 5.77 4.59 -3.78
N THR A 28 4.63 3.92 -3.62
CA THR A 28 4.28 2.70 -4.36
C THR A 28 3.25 2.95 -5.46
N HIS A 29 2.33 3.89 -5.23
CA HIS A 29 1.25 4.23 -6.15
C HIS A 29 1.15 5.74 -6.31
N ILE A 30 0.83 6.18 -7.52
CA ILE A 30 0.53 7.57 -7.86
C ILE A 30 -0.80 7.64 -8.59
N ALA A 31 -1.55 8.71 -8.36
CA ALA A 31 -2.74 9.01 -9.14
C ALA A 31 -2.32 9.43 -10.55
N LEU A 32 -2.82 8.75 -11.58
CA LEU A 32 -2.47 9.08 -12.96
C LEU A 32 -3.03 10.44 -13.42
N ASN A 33 -4.10 10.91 -12.79
CA ASN A 33 -4.79 12.13 -13.20
C ASN A 33 -4.06 13.41 -12.75
N ASP A 34 -3.48 13.42 -11.55
CA ASP A 34 -2.89 14.62 -10.93
C ASP A 34 -1.52 14.40 -10.27
N GLY A 35 -1.02 13.16 -10.24
CA GLY A 35 0.28 12.82 -9.69
C GLY A 35 0.36 12.78 -8.16
N THR A 36 -0.78 12.85 -7.45
CA THR A 36 -0.81 12.74 -5.99
C THR A 36 -0.40 11.34 -5.51
N VAL A 37 0.06 11.26 -4.25
CA VAL A 37 0.52 10.00 -3.66
C VAL A 37 -0.67 9.14 -3.28
N GLU A 38 -0.71 7.91 -3.80
CA GLU A 38 -1.81 6.96 -3.60
C GLU A 38 -1.42 5.73 -2.79
N GLY A 39 -0.13 5.56 -2.49
CA GLY A 39 0.34 4.43 -1.71
C GLY A 39 1.78 4.59 -1.26
N LEU A 40 2.05 4.04 -0.08
CA LEU A 40 3.35 4.07 0.57
C LEU A 40 3.76 2.69 1.05
N ARG A 41 5.06 2.45 1.14
CA ARG A 41 5.66 1.28 1.79
C ARG A 41 6.86 1.71 2.62
N HIS A 42 7.09 1.04 3.74
CA HIS A 42 8.33 1.22 4.50
C HIS A 42 9.46 0.42 3.84
N LYS A 43 10.65 1.01 3.76
CA LYS A 43 11.84 0.41 3.12
C LYS A 43 12.39 -0.84 3.82
N GLU A 44 11.98 -1.09 5.06
CA GLU A 44 12.59 -2.08 5.95
C GLU A 44 11.53 -2.87 6.71
N LEU A 45 10.57 -2.17 7.31
CA LEU A 45 9.49 -2.79 8.06
C LEU A 45 8.42 -3.38 7.13
N PRO A 46 7.75 -4.48 7.51
CA PRO A 46 6.61 -5.04 6.79
C PRO A 46 5.36 -4.16 7.01
N ALA A 47 5.37 -2.97 6.43
CA ALA A 47 4.30 -1.98 6.55
C ALA A 47 4.08 -1.28 5.21
N PHE A 48 2.81 -1.19 4.80
CA PHE A 48 2.39 -0.44 3.62
C PHE A 48 1.01 0.16 3.84
N SER A 49 0.66 1.15 3.02
CA SER A 49 -0.66 1.76 3.00
C SER A 49 -1.05 2.17 1.57
N VAL A 50 -2.35 2.34 1.38
CA VAL A 50 -2.94 2.94 0.18
C VAL A 50 -3.93 4.03 0.59
N GLN A 51 -4.12 5.00 -0.29
CA GLN A 51 -4.98 6.17 -0.05
C GLN A 51 -6.43 5.94 -0.53
N TYR A 52 -6.61 5.04 -1.50
CA TYR A 52 -7.90 4.58 -2.00
C TYR A 52 -8.50 3.44 -1.17
N HIS A 53 -9.72 3.01 -1.50
CA HIS A 53 -10.46 1.95 -0.84
C HIS A 53 -10.29 0.60 -1.55
N PRO A 54 -9.36 -0.27 -1.12
CA PRO A 54 -9.12 -1.55 -1.78
C PRO A 54 -10.25 -2.57 -1.60
N GLU A 55 -11.07 -2.42 -0.56
CA GLU A 55 -12.26 -3.23 -0.30
C GLU A 55 -13.41 -2.96 -1.28
N ALA A 56 -13.33 -1.80 -1.96
CA ALA A 56 -14.37 -1.24 -2.80
C ALA A 56 -15.74 -1.20 -2.09
N ARG A 57 -16.85 -1.12 -2.84
CA ARG A 57 -18.26 -1.07 -2.37
C ARG A 57 -18.77 0.34 -2.02
N PRO A 58 -19.20 1.10 -3.04
CA PRO A 58 -19.25 0.75 -4.47
C PRO A 58 -17.87 0.83 -5.16
N GLY A 59 -17.76 0.24 -6.35
CA GLY A 59 -16.63 0.39 -7.28
C GLY A 59 -15.86 -0.88 -7.63
N PRO A 60 -14.77 -0.76 -8.40
CA PRO A 60 -14.00 -1.87 -8.98
C PRO A 60 -13.18 -2.65 -7.94
N SER A 61 -12.88 -3.92 -8.23
CA SER A 61 -12.16 -4.83 -7.33
C SER A 61 -10.68 -5.03 -7.72
N ASP A 62 -10.13 -4.17 -8.58
CA ASP A 62 -8.79 -4.33 -9.17
C ASP A 62 -7.70 -4.36 -8.08
N SER A 63 -7.88 -3.60 -7.00
CA SER A 63 -6.94 -3.48 -5.88
C SER A 63 -7.09 -4.52 -4.77
N ASN A 64 -7.96 -5.54 -4.92
CA ASN A 64 -8.20 -6.54 -3.87
C ASN A 64 -6.93 -7.35 -3.50
N TYR A 65 -5.96 -7.46 -4.40
CA TYR A 65 -4.71 -8.19 -4.17
C TYR A 65 -3.91 -7.65 -2.98
N LEU A 66 -4.13 -6.40 -2.57
CA LEU A 66 -3.48 -5.81 -1.40
C LEU A 66 -3.84 -6.55 -0.10
N PHE A 67 -5.04 -7.12 -0.03
CA PHE A 67 -5.41 -7.99 1.10
C PHE A 67 -4.61 -9.31 1.08
N ASP A 68 -4.36 -9.88 -0.09
CA ASP A 68 -3.54 -11.08 -0.23
C ASP A 68 -2.07 -10.80 0.11
N GLU A 69 -1.55 -9.62 -0.27
CA GLU A 69 -0.21 -9.16 0.15
C GLU A 69 -0.13 -9.03 1.67
N PHE A 70 -1.12 -8.40 2.30
CA PHE A 70 -1.17 -8.26 3.75
C PHE A 70 -1.24 -9.62 4.47
N ILE A 71 -2.06 -10.55 3.97
CA ILE A 71 -2.17 -11.91 4.55
C ILE A 71 -0.86 -12.67 4.40
N THR A 72 -0.19 -12.56 3.25
CA THR A 72 1.13 -13.17 3.02
C THR A 72 2.15 -12.62 4.01
N MET A 73 2.17 -11.30 4.20
CA MET A 73 3.07 -10.64 5.15
C MET A 73 2.87 -11.12 6.59
N MET A 74 1.62 -11.32 7.03
CA MET A 74 1.34 -11.92 8.35
C MET A 74 1.82 -13.36 8.49
N LYS A 75 1.68 -14.18 7.43
CA LYS A 75 2.15 -15.57 7.42
C LYS A 75 3.67 -15.63 7.51
N ASP A 76 4.36 -14.81 6.73
CA ASP A 76 5.83 -14.73 6.72
C ASP A 76 6.38 -14.30 8.08
N PHE A 77 5.72 -13.34 8.74
CA PHE A 77 6.08 -12.92 10.10
C PHE A 77 5.97 -14.09 11.09
N LYS A 78 4.85 -14.82 11.07
CA LYS A 78 4.65 -15.98 11.95
C LYS A 78 5.65 -17.11 11.70
N GLU A 79 6.03 -17.33 10.44
CA GLU A 79 7.00 -18.36 10.09
C GLU A 79 8.41 -18.00 10.59
N LYS A 80 8.82 -16.74 10.41
CA LYS A 80 10.10 -16.24 10.97
C LYS A 80 10.14 -16.36 12.49
N GLU A 81 9.04 -16.02 13.16
CA GLU A 81 8.92 -16.16 14.62
C GLU A 81 9.08 -17.62 15.07
N ARG A 82 8.48 -18.57 14.34
CA ARG A 82 8.64 -20.01 14.63
C ARG A 82 10.08 -20.47 14.47
N GLN A 83 10.78 -20.02 13.43
CA GLN A 83 12.17 -20.40 13.16
C GLN A 83 13.14 -19.84 14.21
N ILE A 84 12.87 -18.64 14.75
CA ILE A 84 13.69 -18.03 15.80
C ILE A 84 13.49 -18.76 17.15
N ASN A 85 12.27 -19.23 17.41
CA ASN A 85 11.90 -19.87 18.68
C ASN A 85 12.08 -21.40 18.69
N ALA A 86 12.54 -21.99 17.59
CA ALA A 86 12.86 -23.42 17.45
C ALA A 86 14.35 -23.66 17.67
#